data_AF-A0A733PK89-F1
#
_entry.id   AF-A0A733PK89-F1
#
_cell.length_a   1.000
_cell.length_b   1.000
_cell.length_c   1.000
_cell.angle_alpha   90.00
_cell.angle_beta   90.00
_cell.angle_gamma   90.00
#
_symmetry.space_group_name_H-M   'P 1'
#
loop_
_entity.id
_entity.type
_entity.pdbx_description
1 polymer ?
#
loop_
_entity_poly.entity_id
_entity_poly.type
_entity_poly.pdbx_seq_one_letter_code
_entity_poly.pdbx_strand_id
1 'polypeptide(L)'
;MDAKELNHMIAEAYSRDLQKPELVSFKEVSRWGRKYGFPVVCTLADESEEKQIHWAASLLIQVAGTWPREDMPELLTPERGSALFNDAM
;
A
#
# COMPACT_ATOMS: atom_id res chain seq x y z
N MET A 1 -20.81 -6.45 -3.22
CA MET A 1 -19.83 -5.55 -3.84
C MET A 1 -18.89 -6.40 -4.64
N ASP A 2 -18.64 -6.06 -5.90
CA ASP A 2 -17.66 -6.81 -6.69
C ASP A 2 -16.22 -6.45 -6.26
N ALA A 3 -15.25 -7.31 -6.58
CA ALA A 3 -13.87 -7.11 -6.15
C ALA A 3 -13.24 -5.84 -6.76
N LYS A 4 -13.66 -5.43 -7.96
CA LYS A 4 -13.12 -4.26 -8.65
C LYS A 4 -13.61 -2.96 -8.00
N GLU A 5 -14.90 -2.91 -7.68
CA GLU A 5 -15.55 -1.83 -6.94
C GLU A 5 -14.92 -1.66 -5.56
N LEU A 6 -14.69 -2.76 -4.83
CA LEU A 6 -13.98 -2.71 -3.54
C LEU A 6 -12.55 -2.17 -3.67
N ASN A 7 -11.76 -2.68 -4.63
CA ASN A 7 -10.40 -2.19 -4.87
C ASN A 7 -10.38 -0.69 -5.21
N HIS A 8 -11.35 -0.23 -6.00
CA HIS A 8 -11.48 1.18 -6.33
C HIS A 8 -11.79 2.04 -5.10
N MET A 9 -12.75 1.62 -4.26
CA MET A 9 -13.09 2.32 -3.02
C MET A 9 -11.90 2.41 -2.06
N ILE A 10 -11.11 1.34 -1.93
CA ILE A 10 -9.89 1.34 -1.11
C ILE A 10 -8.86 2.33 -1.68
N ALA A 11 -8.66 2.35 -3.00
CA ALA A 11 -7.72 3.27 -3.65
C ALA A 11 -8.14 4.74 -3.47
N GLU A 12 -9.43 5.05 -3.58
CA GLU A 12 -9.98 6.39 -3.31
C GLU A 12 -9.79 6.80 -1.84
N ALA A 13 -10.08 5.89 -0.91
CA ALA A 13 -9.89 6.13 0.52
C ALA A 13 -8.41 6.41 0.85
N TYR A 14 -7.48 5.66 0.25
CA TYR A 14 -6.05 5.87 0.40
C TYR A 14 -5.61 7.23 -0.18
N SER A 15 -6.14 7.58 -1.35
CA SER A 15 -5.87 8.88 -1.99
C SER A 15 -6.28 10.07 -1.11
N ARG A 16 -7.45 9.99 -0.47
CA ARG A 16 -7.93 10.99 0.49
C ARG A 16 -6.99 11.11 1.70
N ASP A 17 -6.43 10.00 2.13
CA ASP A 17 -5.66 9.88 3.37
C ASP A 17 -4.14 10.08 3.17
N LEU A 18 -3.69 10.46 1.96
CA LEU A 18 -2.26 10.63 1.62
C LEU A 18 -1.48 11.57 2.55
N GLN A 19 -2.17 12.49 3.21
CA GLN A 19 -1.57 13.49 4.10
C GLN A 19 -1.61 13.10 5.58
N LYS A 20 -2.04 11.86 5.92
CA LYS A 20 -1.98 11.39 7.30
C LYS A 20 -0.53 11.36 7.80
N PRO A 21 -0.24 11.90 9.00
CA PRO A 21 1.12 12.02 9.50
C PRO A 21 1.91 10.70 9.54
N GLU A 22 1.24 9.59 9.87
CA GLU A 22 1.80 8.25 9.96
C GLU A 22 2.30 7.78 8.58
N LEU A 23 1.47 7.97 7.55
CA LEU A 23 1.79 7.59 6.18
C LEU A 23 2.92 8.46 5.61
N VAL A 24 2.84 9.78 5.81
CA VAL A 24 3.88 10.71 5.38
C VAL A 24 5.22 10.34 6.02
N SER A 25 5.25 10.14 7.34
CA SER A 25 6.46 9.78 8.08
C SER A 25 7.04 8.44 7.59
N PHE A 26 6.18 7.43 7.37
CA PHE A 26 6.61 6.13 6.87
C PHE A 26 7.23 6.21 5.47
N LYS A 27 6.63 6.99 4.56
CA LYS A 27 7.16 7.24 3.22
C LYS A 27 8.49 7.99 3.27
N GLU A 28 8.64 8.94 4.19
CA GLU A 28 9.91 9.62 4.39
C GLU A 28 11.01 8.68 4.89
N VAL A 29 10.73 7.85 5.90
CA VAL A 29 11.68 6.85 6.39
C VAL A 29 12.09 5.91 5.25
N SER A 30 11.14 5.42 4.46
CA SER A 30 11.42 4.56 3.30
C SER A 30 12.30 5.27 2.27
N ARG A 31 12.03 6.55 1.97
CA ARG A 31 12.82 7.37 1.05
C ARG A 31 14.24 7.60 1.56
N TRP A 32 14.40 7.93 2.84
CA TRP A 32 15.70 8.14 3.46
C TRP A 32 16.50 6.85 3.57
N GLY A 33 15.85 5.73 3.91
CA GLY A 33 16.45 4.40 3.90
C GLY A 33 17.08 4.10 2.54
N ARG A 34 16.32 4.28 1.44
CA ARG A 34 16.87 4.13 0.08
C ARG A 34 18.07 5.04 -0.18
N LYS A 35 17.98 6.32 0.21
CA LYS A 35 19.07 7.29 0.00
C LYS A 35 20.37 6.88 0.68
N TYR A 36 20.29 6.25 1.85
CA TYR A 36 21.46 5.86 2.65
C TYR A 36 21.86 4.39 2.48
N GLY A 37 21.25 3.65 1.53
CA GLY A 37 21.61 2.27 1.22
C GLY A 37 20.90 1.20 2.06
N PHE A 38 19.84 1.55 2.77
CA PHE A 38 19.00 0.66 3.59
C PHE A 38 17.55 0.67 3.10
N PRO A 39 17.25 0.08 1.92
CA PRO A 39 15.90 0.08 1.38
C PRO A 39 14.95 -0.74 2.28
N VAL A 40 13.76 -0.19 2.56
CA VAL A 40 12.65 -0.96 3.13
C VAL A 40 11.92 -1.63 1.98
N VAL A 41 11.94 -2.96 1.96
CA VAL A 41 11.30 -3.76 0.92
C VAL A 41 10.37 -4.77 1.58
N CYS A 42 9.18 -4.94 0.99
CA CYS A 42 8.34 -6.09 1.31
C CYS A 42 8.81 -7.23 0.40
N THR A 43 9.54 -8.18 0.95
CA THR A 43 9.98 -9.37 0.21
C THR A 43 9.50 -10.61 0.94
N LEU A 44 8.45 -11.23 0.41
CA LEU A 44 8.17 -12.64 0.69
C LEU A 44 8.92 -13.48 -0.33
N ALA A 45 9.86 -14.32 0.14
CA ALA A 45 10.58 -15.22 -0.74
C ALA A 45 9.60 -16.10 -1.54
N ASP A 46 9.93 -16.34 -2.80
CA ASP A 46 9.16 -17.20 -3.72
C ASP A 46 7.74 -16.70 -4.08
N GLU A 47 7.39 -15.46 -3.74
CA GLU A 47 6.08 -14.88 -4.09
C GLU A 47 6.13 -14.00 -5.35
N SER A 48 5.01 -14.00 -6.09
CA SER A 48 4.85 -13.21 -7.31
C SER A 48 4.87 -11.70 -7.04
N GLU A 49 5.24 -10.90 -8.06
CA GLU A 49 5.20 -9.44 -8.00
C GLU A 49 3.82 -8.91 -7.56
N GLU A 50 2.74 -9.52 -8.07
CA GLU A 50 1.37 -9.18 -7.67
C GLU A 50 1.14 -9.35 -6.17
N LYS A 51 1.65 -10.43 -5.58
CA LYS A 51 1.56 -10.64 -4.13
C LYS A 51 2.45 -9.68 -3.35
N GLN A 52 3.64 -9.34 -3.83
CA GLN A 52 4.46 -8.32 -3.18
C GLN A 52 3.72 -6.98 -3.15
N ILE A 53 3.12 -6.57 -4.27
CA ILE A 53 2.33 -5.35 -4.38
C ILE A 53 1.12 -5.40 -3.44
N HIS A 54 0.41 -6.53 -3.39
CA HIS A 54 -0.69 -6.75 -2.46
C HIS A 54 -0.27 -6.51 -1.00
N TRP A 55 0.86 -7.09 -0.57
CA TRP A 55 1.33 -6.94 0.82
C TRP A 55 1.86 -5.54 1.11
N ALA A 56 2.58 -4.93 0.17
CA ALA A 56 3.05 -3.55 0.30
C ALA A 56 1.87 -2.56 0.40
N ALA A 57 0.87 -2.71 -0.47
CA ALA A 57 -0.33 -1.89 -0.44
C ALA A 57 -1.13 -2.11 0.86
N SER A 58 -1.28 -3.37 1.29
CA SER A 58 -1.92 -3.71 2.57
C SER A 58 -1.20 -3.04 3.75
N LEU A 59 0.13 -3.07 3.77
CA LEU A 59 0.92 -2.40 4.81
C LEU A 59 0.67 -0.89 4.82
N LEU A 60 0.71 -0.23 3.66
CA LEU A 60 0.48 1.21 3.55
C LEU A 60 -0.92 1.62 4.05
N ILE A 61 -1.95 0.84 3.71
CA ILE A 61 -3.32 1.06 4.19
C ILE A 61 -3.40 0.96 5.72
N GLN A 62 -2.72 -0.04 6.30
CA GLN A 62 -2.71 -0.24 7.75
C GLN A 62 -1.90 0.84 8.48
N VAL A 63 -0.76 1.27 7.93
CA VAL A 63 0.02 2.40 8.46
C VAL A 63 -0.81 3.68 8.45
N ALA A 64 -1.56 3.92 7.37
CA ALA A 64 -2.44 5.09 7.26
C ALA A 64 -3.72 4.94 8.10
N GLY A 65 -4.07 3.74 8.59
CA GLY A 65 -5.36 3.48 9.22
C GLY A 65 -6.53 3.87 8.30
N THR A 66 -6.38 3.65 7.00
CA THR A 66 -7.35 4.08 5.98
C THR A 66 -8.53 3.13 5.85
N TRP A 67 -8.26 1.83 6.00
CA TRP A 67 -9.26 0.78 5.86
C TRP A 67 -9.15 -0.21 7.02
N PRO A 68 -10.27 -0.66 7.61
CA PRO A 68 -10.26 -1.66 8.67
C PRO A 68 -9.59 -2.95 8.21
N ARG A 69 -8.83 -3.59 9.10
CA ARG A 69 -8.07 -4.80 8.76
C ARG A 69 -8.99 -5.98 8.47
N GLU A 70 -10.07 -6.10 9.24
CA GLU A 70 -11.12 -7.10 9.13
C GLU A 70 -11.89 -7.03 7.80
N ASP A 71 -11.89 -5.87 7.15
CA ASP A 71 -12.59 -5.60 5.89
C ASP A 71 -11.63 -5.60 4.68
N MET A 72 -10.36 -5.97 4.87
CA MET A 72 -9.39 -6.07 3.78
C MET A 72 -9.70 -7.29 2.90
N PRO A 73 -9.66 -7.16 1.56
CA PRO A 73 -9.80 -8.30 0.67
C PRO A 73 -8.62 -9.27 0.82
N GLU A 74 -8.89 -10.56 0.62
CA GLU A 74 -7.84 -11.62 0.62
C GLU A 74 -6.73 -11.34 -0.41
N LEU A 75 -7.10 -10.77 -1.56
CA LEU A 75 -6.18 -10.28 -2.56
C LEU A 75 -6.61 -8.88 -3.01
N LEU A 76 -5.81 -7.90 -2.60
CA LEU A 76 -5.89 -6.52 -3.07
C LEU A 76 -5.09 -6.38 -4.36
N THR A 77 -5.71 -5.85 -5.40
CA THR A 77 -5.10 -5.57 -6.70
C THR A 77 -5.23 -4.08 -6.99
N PRO A 78 -4.33 -3.24 -6.45
CA PRO A 78 -4.40 -1.80 -6.63
C PRO A 78 -4.43 -1.42 -8.10
N GLU A 79 -5.30 -0.50 -8.48
CA GLU A 79 -5.44 -0.06 -9.86
C GLU A 79 -4.13 0.62 -10.32
N ARG A 80 -3.60 0.20 -11.47
CA ARG A 80 -2.35 0.77 -12.02
C ARG A 80 -2.50 2.28 -12.20
N GLY A 81 -1.51 3.03 -11.73
CA GLY A 81 -1.51 4.50 -11.77
C GLY A 81 -2.24 5.16 -10.60
N SER A 82 -2.96 4.40 -9.76
CA SER A 82 -3.47 4.92 -8.48
C SER A 82 -2.31 5.28 -7.55
N ALA A 83 -2.56 6.20 -6.60
CA ALA A 83 -1.58 6.58 -5.60
C ALA A 83 -1.11 5.37 -4.77
N LEU A 84 -2.04 4.47 -4.43
CA LEU A 84 -1.75 3.24 -3.70
C LEU A 84 -0.82 2.30 -4.47
N PHE A 85 -1.10 2.09 -5.76
CA PHE A 85 -0.23 1.27 -6.61
C PHE A 85 1.18 1.86 -6.72
N ASN A 86 1.28 3.17 -6.96
CA ASN A 86 2.56 3.84 -7.14
C ASN A 86 3.41 3.86 -5.86
N ASP A 87 2.78 3.92 -4.69
CA ASP A 87 3.49 3.87 -3.40
C ASP A 87 3.89 2.45 -3.00
N ALA A 88 3.18 1.42 -3.49
CA ALA A 88 3.45 0.01 -3.20
C ALA A 88 4.58 -0.59 -4.03
N MET A 89 4.98 0.08 -5.12
CA MET A 89 6.11 -0.26 -6.01
C MET A 89 7.43 0.38 -5.54
#